data_AF-A0A7H4N2N2-F1
#
_entry.id   AF-A0A7H4N2N2-F1
#
_cell.length_a   1.000
_cell.length_b   1.000
_cell.length_c   1.000
_cell.angle_alpha   90.00
_cell.angle_beta   90.00
_cell.angle_gamma   90.00
#
_symmetry.space_group_name_H-M   'P 1'
#
loop_
_entity.id
_entity.type
_entity.pdbx_description
1 polymer ?
#
loop_
_entity_poly.entity_id
_entity_poly.type
_entity_poly.pdbx_seq_one_letter_code
_entity_poly.pdbx_strand_id
1 'polypeptide(L)'
;MSDIYPAEDLWLANNSMGAPLRETILSLPESEWEKEDYLALIEQMDDEGLDDFTRVRELLGLATGKDNGWYTLRIGELKAMLALAGGDLEQALIWTEWTMEFNASIFSAERANYYRCLQTLLLLSQEEERQPLQYLNAFVRMYGADAVEAASAALSGEAPFYGLQAVDRDLLAFPAHQSLLKAYEKLQRAKAAFWGK
;
A
#
# COMPACT_ATOMS: atom_id res chain seq x y z
N MET A 1 -2.51 -32.54 -21.24
CA MET A 1 -3.73 -31.71 -21.30
C MET A 1 -4.27 -31.55 -19.87
N SER A 2 -3.50 -30.92 -19.00
CA SER A 2 -3.93 -30.51 -17.65
C SER A 2 -3.64 -29.04 -17.40
N ASP A 3 -3.17 -28.34 -18.43
CA ASP A 3 -2.74 -26.95 -18.45
C ASP A 3 -3.98 -26.06 -18.27
N ILE A 4 -3.98 -25.26 -17.20
CA ILE A 4 -5.07 -24.33 -16.87
C ILE A 4 -4.76 -22.92 -17.42
N TYR A 5 -3.48 -22.56 -17.42
CA TYR A 5 -2.96 -21.29 -17.92
C TYR A 5 -2.03 -21.54 -19.10
N PRO A 6 -1.97 -20.62 -20.08
CA PRO A 6 -1.03 -20.72 -21.17
C PRO A 6 0.42 -20.56 -20.70
N ALA A 7 1.37 -21.09 -21.48
CA ALA A 7 2.79 -21.03 -21.12
C ALA A 7 3.35 -19.59 -21.12
N GLU A 8 2.72 -18.69 -21.88
CA GLU A 8 3.11 -17.27 -21.92
C GLU A 8 2.95 -16.56 -20.57
N ASP A 9 2.06 -17.05 -19.69
CA ASP A 9 1.85 -16.48 -18.36
C ASP A 9 3.10 -16.60 -17.47
N LEU A 10 4.06 -17.48 -17.81
CA LEU A 10 5.35 -17.53 -17.12
C LEU A 10 6.18 -16.25 -17.29
N TRP A 11 5.91 -15.47 -18.34
CA TRP A 11 6.54 -14.18 -18.62
C TRP A 11 5.62 -13.01 -18.28
N LEU A 12 4.32 -13.12 -18.63
CA LEU A 12 3.38 -12.00 -18.56
C LEU A 12 2.65 -11.89 -17.21
N ALA A 13 2.42 -13.01 -16.51
CA ALA A 13 1.56 -13.07 -15.32
C ALA A 13 2.13 -14.01 -14.24
N ASN A 14 3.46 -14.04 -14.11
CA ASN A 14 4.14 -14.90 -13.16
C ASN A 14 3.90 -14.44 -11.72
N ASN A 15 3.32 -15.31 -10.90
CA ASN A 15 3.01 -14.99 -9.51
C ASN A 15 4.25 -14.75 -8.62
N SER A 16 5.46 -15.00 -9.10
CA SER A 16 6.70 -14.64 -8.41
C SER A 16 7.34 -13.33 -8.90
N MET A 17 6.74 -12.60 -9.84
CA MET A 17 7.34 -11.40 -10.43
C MET A 17 7.70 -10.32 -9.39
N GLY A 18 6.83 -10.10 -8.40
CA GLY A 18 7.04 -9.11 -7.34
C GLY A 18 7.89 -9.60 -6.16
N ALA A 19 8.45 -10.82 -6.22
CA ALA A 19 9.26 -11.35 -5.12
C ALA A 19 10.50 -10.49 -4.79
N PRO A 20 11.23 -9.90 -5.77
CA PRO A 20 12.36 -9.01 -5.48
C PRO A 20 11.95 -7.73 -4.74
N LEU A 21 10.74 -7.22 -5.01
CA LEU A 21 10.20 -6.01 -4.37
C LEU A 21 9.69 -6.24 -2.95
N ARG A 22 9.58 -7.50 -2.50
CA ARG A 22 8.94 -7.82 -1.20
C ARG A 22 9.63 -7.13 -0.04
N GLU A 23 10.95 -7.23 0.06
CA GLU A 23 11.68 -6.65 1.18
C GLU A 23 11.58 -5.12 1.19
N THR A 24 11.78 -4.52 0.02
CA THR A 24 11.64 -3.08 -0.23
C THR A 24 10.27 -2.57 0.23
N ILE A 25 9.18 -3.15 -0.30
CA ILE A 25 7.81 -2.69 0.00
C ILE A 25 7.46 -2.89 1.48
N LEU A 26 7.83 -4.01 2.09
CA LEU A 26 7.53 -4.28 3.50
C LEU A 26 8.28 -3.34 4.47
N SER A 27 9.41 -2.78 4.05
CA SER A 27 10.20 -1.83 4.85
C SER A 27 9.71 -0.38 4.78
N LEU A 28 8.89 -0.02 3.79
CA LEU A 28 8.42 1.36 3.56
C LEU A 28 7.77 2.03 4.79
N PRO A 29 6.94 1.36 5.61
CA PRO A 29 6.31 2.04 6.75
C PRO A 29 7.28 2.61 7.79
N GLU A 30 8.52 2.10 7.84
CA GLU A 30 9.59 2.56 8.73
C GLU A 30 10.79 3.14 7.96
N SER A 31 10.64 3.38 6.64
CA SER A 31 11.74 3.87 5.84
C SER A 31 11.97 5.36 6.05
N GLU A 32 13.25 5.74 6.09
CA GLU A 32 13.72 7.13 6.08
C GLU A 32 14.63 7.33 4.87
N TRP A 33 14.14 7.01 3.67
CA TRP A 33 14.91 7.18 2.44
C TRP A 33 14.92 8.64 1.98
N GLU A 34 15.83 8.95 1.07
CA GLU A 34 15.81 10.22 0.37
C GLU A 34 14.57 10.27 -0.55
N LYS A 35 14.07 11.48 -0.80
CA LYS A 35 12.84 11.68 -1.55
C LYS A 35 12.90 11.07 -2.95
N GLU A 36 14.04 11.17 -3.59
CA GLU A 36 14.31 10.65 -4.93
C GLU A 36 14.21 9.11 -4.98
N ASP A 37 14.55 8.41 -3.89
CA ASP A 37 14.49 6.95 -3.85
C ASP A 37 13.03 6.45 -3.85
N TYR A 38 12.12 7.18 -3.20
CA TYR A 38 10.68 6.86 -3.25
C TYR A 38 10.11 7.05 -4.65
N LEU A 39 10.51 8.10 -5.35
CA LEU A 39 10.06 8.38 -6.72
C LEU A 39 10.66 7.38 -7.71
N ALA A 40 11.93 7.01 -7.54
CA ALA A 40 12.57 5.97 -8.35
C ALA A 40 11.88 4.61 -8.21
N LEU A 41 11.31 4.31 -7.03
CA LEU A 41 10.52 3.08 -6.85
C LEU A 41 9.20 3.12 -7.66
N ILE A 42 8.60 4.30 -7.87
CA ILE A 42 7.44 4.44 -8.76
C ILE A 42 7.85 4.09 -10.20
N GLU A 43 8.93 4.69 -10.69
CA GLU A 43 9.47 4.42 -12.03
C GLU A 43 9.81 2.94 -12.22
N GLN A 44 10.44 2.31 -11.22
CA GLN A 44 10.76 0.88 -11.25
C GLN A 44 9.49 0.03 -11.42
N MET A 45 8.40 0.34 -10.71
CA MET A 45 7.14 -0.41 -10.83
C MET A 45 6.48 -0.24 -12.20
N ASP A 46 6.62 0.94 -12.82
CA ASP A 46 6.14 1.23 -14.17
C ASP A 46 6.97 0.50 -15.24
N ASP A 47 8.29 0.51 -15.11
CA ASP A 47 9.22 -0.20 -16.01
C ASP A 47 9.04 -1.74 -15.92
N GLU A 48 8.76 -2.26 -14.73
CA GLU A 48 8.41 -3.67 -14.52
C GLU A 48 6.99 -4.01 -15.04
N GLY A 49 6.19 -3.01 -15.42
CA GLY A 49 4.87 -3.18 -16.02
C GLY A 49 3.82 -3.68 -15.03
N LEU A 50 3.93 -3.33 -13.75
CA LEU A 50 2.95 -3.73 -12.75
C LEU A 50 1.61 -3.02 -12.97
N ASP A 51 0.54 -3.79 -13.13
CA ASP A 51 -0.82 -3.23 -13.23
C ASP A 51 -1.19 -2.52 -11.92
N ASP A 52 -1.61 -1.25 -12.02
CA ASP A 52 -2.04 -0.40 -10.90
C ASP A 52 -3.15 -1.04 -10.06
N PHE A 53 -4.00 -1.87 -10.68
CA PHE A 53 -5.07 -2.60 -10.01
C PHE A 53 -4.60 -3.81 -9.20
N THR A 54 -3.35 -4.25 -9.39
CA THR A 54 -2.78 -5.39 -8.67
C THR A 54 -2.79 -5.12 -7.18
N ARG A 55 -3.30 -6.07 -6.40
CA ARG A 55 -3.24 -5.97 -4.93
C ARG A 55 -1.84 -6.30 -4.47
N VAL A 56 -1.24 -5.43 -3.67
CA VAL A 56 0.12 -5.61 -3.13
C VAL A 56 0.20 -6.92 -2.32
N ARG A 57 -0.84 -7.23 -1.53
CA ARG A 57 -0.89 -8.50 -0.79
C ARG A 57 -0.89 -9.74 -1.69
N GLU A 58 -1.43 -9.66 -2.90
CA GLU A 58 -1.48 -10.79 -3.84
C GLU A 58 -0.13 -10.92 -4.54
N LEU A 59 0.42 -9.80 -5.01
CA LEU A 59 1.76 -9.72 -5.62
C LEU A 59 2.86 -10.26 -4.69
N LEU A 60 2.79 -9.92 -3.40
CA LEU A 60 3.80 -10.30 -2.41
C LEU A 60 3.47 -11.59 -1.65
N GLY A 61 2.31 -12.22 -1.90
CA GLY A 61 1.92 -13.47 -1.22
C GLY A 61 1.66 -13.30 0.28
N LEU A 62 1.02 -12.19 0.68
CA LEU A 62 0.75 -11.83 2.07
C LEU A 62 -0.69 -12.22 2.47
N ALA A 63 -0.82 -12.74 3.68
CA ALA A 63 -2.12 -13.01 4.30
C ALA A 63 -2.34 -11.98 5.40
N THR A 64 -2.77 -10.78 5.00
CA THR A 64 -2.73 -9.57 5.81
C THR A 64 -3.73 -9.54 6.95
N GLY A 65 -4.84 -10.27 6.85
CA GLY A 65 -6.05 -9.95 7.63
C GLY A 65 -6.86 -8.86 6.95
N LYS A 66 -7.99 -8.47 7.54
CA LYS A 66 -9.00 -7.57 6.93
C LYS A 66 -9.13 -6.22 7.63
N ASP A 67 -8.33 -6.00 8.66
CA ASP A 67 -8.38 -4.91 9.62
C ASP A 67 -7.21 -3.92 9.48
N ASN A 68 -6.54 -3.90 8.31
CA ASN A 68 -5.41 -3.02 8.05
C ASN A 68 -5.35 -2.57 6.57
N GLY A 69 -4.52 -1.55 6.29
CA GLY A 69 -4.39 -0.97 4.96
C GLY A 69 -3.83 -1.95 3.92
N TRP A 70 -2.95 -2.87 4.33
CA TRP A 70 -2.39 -3.89 3.43
C TRP A 70 -3.47 -4.78 2.78
N TYR A 71 -4.63 -4.94 3.42
CA TYR A 71 -5.73 -5.73 2.88
C TYR A 71 -6.30 -5.17 1.57
N THR A 72 -6.40 -3.83 1.49
CA THR A 72 -6.99 -3.10 0.37
C THR A 72 -5.93 -2.48 -0.56
N LEU A 73 -4.67 -2.42 -0.12
CA LEU A 73 -3.58 -1.77 -0.84
C LEU A 73 -3.39 -2.35 -2.25
N ARG A 74 -3.46 -1.45 -3.23
CA ARG A 74 -3.11 -1.71 -4.64
C ARG A 74 -1.86 -0.94 -5.05
N ILE A 75 -1.28 -1.29 -6.20
CA ILE A 75 -0.10 -0.61 -6.75
C ILE A 75 -0.38 0.88 -6.96
N GLY A 76 -1.53 1.27 -7.52
CA GLY A 76 -1.86 2.70 -7.66
C GLY A 76 -1.97 3.46 -6.33
N GLU A 77 -2.48 2.80 -5.27
CA GLU A 77 -2.52 3.39 -3.92
C GLU A 77 -1.13 3.49 -3.29
N LEU A 78 -0.26 2.51 -3.56
CA LEU A 78 1.14 2.54 -3.13
C LEU A 78 1.90 3.69 -3.82
N LYS A 79 1.65 3.93 -5.11
CA LYS A 79 2.23 5.07 -5.84
C LYS A 79 1.81 6.41 -5.23
N ALA A 80 0.56 6.54 -4.74
CA ALA A 80 0.14 7.74 -4.00
C ALA A 80 0.99 7.96 -2.74
N MET A 81 1.24 6.91 -1.96
CA MET A 81 2.06 6.98 -0.75
C MET A 81 3.52 7.30 -1.06
N LEU A 82 4.08 6.69 -2.10
CA LEU A 82 5.45 6.97 -2.54
C LEU A 82 5.62 8.40 -3.07
N ALA A 83 4.63 8.92 -3.80
CA ALA A 83 4.65 10.29 -4.27
C ALA A 83 4.58 11.30 -3.10
N LEU A 84 3.78 11.01 -2.08
CA LEU A 84 3.76 11.79 -0.83
C LEU A 84 5.11 11.75 -0.12
N ALA A 85 5.72 10.56 0.00
CA ALA A 85 7.04 10.39 0.60
C ALA A 85 8.14 11.14 -0.17
N GLY A 86 8.09 11.08 -1.50
CA GLY A 86 8.99 11.80 -2.40
C GLY A 86 8.69 13.30 -2.54
N GLY A 87 7.59 13.78 -1.97
CA GLY A 87 7.19 15.19 -2.05
C GLY A 87 6.67 15.64 -3.42
N ASP A 88 6.34 14.72 -4.33
CA ASP A 88 5.68 15.01 -5.60
C ASP A 88 4.16 15.09 -5.38
N LEU A 89 3.68 16.29 -5.06
CA LEU A 89 2.28 16.53 -4.73
C LEU A 89 1.34 16.43 -5.94
N GLU A 90 1.84 16.62 -7.16
CA GLU A 90 1.06 16.46 -8.39
C GLU A 90 0.77 14.98 -8.64
N GLN A 91 1.81 14.13 -8.60
CA GLN A 91 1.63 12.69 -8.70
C GLN A 91 0.82 12.13 -7.53
N ALA A 92 1.05 12.62 -6.31
CA ALA A 92 0.28 12.21 -5.14
C ALA A 92 -1.22 12.49 -5.31
N LEU A 93 -1.59 13.63 -5.89
CA LEU A 93 -2.99 13.94 -6.19
C LEU A 93 -3.59 12.96 -7.20
N ILE A 94 -2.92 12.74 -8.34
CA ILE A 94 -3.40 11.82 -9.39
C ILE A 94 -3.69 10.44 -8.82
N TRP A 95 -2.74 9.87 -8.07
CA TRP A 95 -2.90 8.53 -7.50
C TRP A 95 -3.85 8.49 -6.31
N THR A 96 -4.01 9.60 -5.58
CA THR A 96 -5.03 9.73 -4.53
C THR A 96 -6.44 9.73 -5.13
N GLU A 97 -6.64 10.43 -6.26
CA GLU A 97 -7.91 10.42 -7.00
C GLU A 97 -8.24 9.02 -7.52
N TRP A 98 -7.27 8.38 -8.17
CA TRP A 98 -7.38 6.98 -8.61
C TRP A 98 -7.75 6.05 -7.45
N THR A 99 -7.09 6.22 -6.30
CA THR A 99 -7.34 5.41 -5.10
C THR A 99 -8.78 5.56 -4.63
N MET A 100 -9.32 6.78 -4.60
CA MET A 100 -10.70 6.98 -4.21
C MET A 100 -11.67 6.43 -5.25
N GLU A 101 -11.40 6.61 -6.53
CA GLU A 101 -12.26 6.11 -7.61
C GLU A 101 -12.38 4.57 -7.56
N PHE A 102 -11.28 3.86 -7.34
CA PHE A 102 -11.25 2.40 -7.46
C PHE A 102 -11.26 1.63 -6.12
N ASN A 103 -10.97 2.27 -4.99
CA ASN A 103 -10.89 1.62 -3.68
C ASN A 103 -11.83 2.17 -2.59
N ALA A 104 -12.44 3.36 -2.76
CA ALA A 104 -13.27 3.93 -1.69
C ALA A 104 -14.45 3.02 -1.26
N SER A 105 -14.96 2.20 -2.18
CA SER A 105 -16.05 1.26 -1.90
C SER A 105 -15.68 0.08 -0.98
N ILE A 106 -14.39 -0.26 -0.89
CA ILE A 106 -13.88 -1.37 -0.08
C ILE A 106 -13.18 -0.92 1.20
N PHE A 107 -12.97 0.38 1.37
CA PHE A 107 -12.35 0.96 2.55
C PHE A 107 -13.28 0.93 3.77
N SER A 108 -12.67 0.88 4.96
CA SER A 108 -13.38 1.21 6.19
C SER A 108 -13.85 2.67 6.15
N ALA A 109 -14.88 3.00 6.93
CA ALA A 109 -15.38 4.38 7.01
C ALA A 109 -14.27 5.38 7.41
N GLU A 110 -13.37 4.95 8.30
CA GLU A 110 -12.21 5.72 8.75
C GLU A 110 -11.20 5.94 7.62
N ARG A 111 -10.78 4.88 6.91
CA ARG A 111 -9.82 4.99 5.79
C ARG A 111 -10.40 5.80 4.63
N ALA A 112 -11.69 5.62 4.33
CA ALA A 112 -12.37 6.44 3.32
C ALA A 112 -12.43 7.92 3.74
N ASN A 113 -12.60 8.21 5.03
CA ASN A 113 -12.58 9.58 5.54
C ASN A 113 -11.19 10.21 5.45
N TYR A 114 -10.14 9.45 5.79
CA TYR A 114 -8.76 9.86 5.60
C TYR A 114 -8.48 10.25 4.14
N TYR A 115 -8.81 9.38 3.17
CA TYR A 115 -8.55 9.68 1.76
C TYR A 115 -9.32 10.89 1.22
N ARG A 116 -10.57 11.11 1.67
CA ARG A 116 -11.30 12.35 1.34
C ARG A 116 -10.62 13.60 1.90
N CYS A 117 -10.11 13.51 3.13
CA CYS A 117 -9.35 14.59 3.75
C CYS A 117 -8.06 14.87 2.97
N LEU A 118 -7.28 13.82 2.70
CA LEU A 118 -6.02 13.89 1.96
C LEU A 118 -6.21 14.48 0.56
N GLN A 119 -7.20 14.00 -0.21
CA GLN A 119 -7.49 14.56 -1.53
C GLN A 119 -7.81 16.06 -1.44
N THR A 120 -8.60 16.47 -0.45
CA THR A 120 -8.97 17.88 -0.27
C THR A 120 -7.76 18.75 0.06
N LEU A 121 -6.83 18.24 0.89
CA LEU A 121 -5.58 18.94 1.20
C LEU A 121 -4.65 19.02 -0.02
N LEU A 122 -4.55 17.95 -0.81
CA LEU A 122 -3.78 17.95 -2.04
C LEU A 122 -4.35 18.93 -3.07
N LEU A 123 -5.67 18.94 -3.28
CA LEU A 123 -6.33 19.94 -4.13
C LEU A 123 -6.05 21.37 -3.66
N LEU A 124 -6.09 21.60 -2.34
CA LEU A 124 -5.77 22.91 -1.78
C LEU A 124 -4.30 23.30 -1.96
N SER A 125 -3.37 22.34 -1.93
CA SER A 125 -1.95 22.62 -2.19
C SER A 125 -1.65 23.07 -3.62
N GLN A 126 -2.54 22.77 -4.57
CA GLN A 126 -2.46 23.23 -5.96
C GLN A 126 -3.05 24.63 -6.16
N GLU A 127 -3.70 25.21 -5.15
CA GLU A 127 -4.38 26.50 -5.25
C GLU A 127 -3.47 27.64 -4.74
N GLU A 128 -2.68 28.23 -5.63
CA GLU A 128 -1.69 29.28 -5.29
C GLU A 128 -2.29 30.53 -4.63
N GLU A 129 -3.56 30.85 -4.93
CA GLU A 129 -4.25 32.04 -4.41
C GLU A 129 -4.92 31.82 -3.04
N ARG A 130 -4.93 30.58 -2.53
CA ARG A 130 -5.64 30.21 -1.30
C ARG A 130 -4.68 29.98 -0.14
N GLN A 131 -5.05 30.48 1.04
CA GLN A 131 -4.27 30.26 2.26
C GLN A 131 -4.80 29.04 3.03
N PRO A 132 -4.00 27.98 3.25
CA PRO A 132 -4.45 26.75 3.90
C PRO A 132 -5.08 26.95 5.29
N LEU A 133 -4.54 27.88 6.08
CA LEU A 133 -5.01 28.19 7.43
C LEU A 133 -6.46 28.70 7.49
N GLN A 134 -6.97 29.28 6.39
CA GLN A 134 -8.35 29.76 6.33
C GLN A 134 -9.38 28.60 6.32
N TYR A 135 -8.97 27.42 5.85
CA TYR A 135 -9.85 26.27 5.66
C TYR A 135 -9.74 25.23 6.80
N LEU A 136 -8.70 25.33 7.62
CA LEU A 136 -8.39 24.35 8.66
C LEU A 136 -9.59 24.07 9.60
N ASN A 137 -10.29 25.11 10.06
CA ASN A 137 -11.46 24.92 10.93
C ASN A 137 -12.59 24.14 10.23
N ALA A 138 -12.82 24.42 8.95
CA ALA A 138 -13.83 23.71 8.17
C ALA A 138 -13.42 22.24 7.94
N PHE A 139 -12.14 21.98 7.68
CA PHE A 139 -11.62 20.62 7.53
C PHE A 139 -11.73 19.80 8.82
N VAL A 140 -11.37 20.38 9.96
CA VAL A 140 -11.53 19.69 11.26
C VAL A 140 -13.00 19.37 11.54
N ARG A 141 -13.93 20.26 11.17
CA ARG A 141 -15.38 19.99 11.33
C ARG A 141 -15.90 18.92 10.37
N MET A 142 -15.34 18.80 9.17
CA MET A 142 -15.77 17.84 8.15
C MET A 142 -15.17 16.45 8.37
N TYR A 143 -13.85 16.38 8.59
CA TYR A 143 -13.08 15.15 8.61
C TYR A 143 -12.67 14.71 10.02
N GLY A 144 -12.76 15.58 11.02
CA GLY A 144 -12.22 15.35 12.36
C GLY A 144 -10.75 15.73 12.47
N ALA A 145 -10.29 16.02 13.70
CA ALA A 145 -8.91 16.44 13.96
C ALA A 145 -7.90 15.37 13.54
N ASP A 146 -8.14 14.12 13.94
CA ASP A 146 -7.23 13.00 13.70
C ASP A 146 -6.97 12.77 12.19
N ALA A 147 -8.00 12.88 11.35
CA ALA A 147 -7.86 12.70 9.90
C ALA A 147 -7.09 13.86 9.26
N VAL A 148 -7.32 15.09 9.73
CA VAL A 148 -6.60 16.29 9.25
C VAL A 148 -5.13 16.21 9.65
N GLU A 149 -4.84 15.80 10.88
CA GLU A 149 -3.47 15.61 11.37
C GLU A 149 -2.74 14.54 10.57
N ALA A 150 -3.34 13.35 10.42
CA ALA A 150 -2.74 12.26 9.66
C ALA A 150 -2.52 12.62 8.18
N ALA A 151 -3.50 13.25 7.53
CA ALA A 151 -3.37 13.65 6.13
C ALA A 151 -2.32 14.77 5.94
N SER A 152 -2.18 15.66 6.93
CA SER A 152 -1.15 16.71 6.92
C SER A 152 0.26 16.13 7.13
N ALA A 153 0.41 15.15 8.02
CA ALA A 153 1.66 14.41 8.22
C ALA A 153 2.05 13.59 6.98
N ALA A 154 1.08 13.05 6.25
CA ALA A 154 1.33 12.40 4.97
C ALA A 154 1.76 13.42 3.90
N LEU A 155 1.12 14.59 3.84
CA LEU A 155 1.44 15.67 2.89
C LEU A 155 2.85 16.25 3.11
N SER A 156 3.33 16.31 4.36
CA SER A 156 4.70 16.74 4.67
C SER A 156 5.77 15.67 4.37
N GLY A 157 5.35 14.42 4.12
CA GLY A 157 6.22 13.27 3.96
C GLY A 157 6.68 12.64 5.28
N GLU A 158 6.18 13.09 6.44
CA GLU A 158 6.54 12.53 7.75
C GLU A 158 5.91 11.15 8.00
N ALA A 159 4.66 10.96 7.57
CA ALA A 159 3.94 9.69 7.73
C ALA A 159 3.10 9.33 6.48
N PRO A 160 3.73 9.11 5.31
CA PRO A 160 3.03 8.93 4.03
C PRO A 160 2.30 7.56 3.93
N PHE A 161 2.75 6.54 4.67
CA PHE A 161 2.24 5.16 4.60
C PHE A 161 1.06 4.89 5.55
N TYR A 162 0.00 5.69 5.44
CA TYR A 162 -1.14 5.62 6.37
C TYR A 162 -1.82 4.24 6.44
N GLY A 163 -1.92 3.71 7.66
CA GLY A 163 -2.57 2.44 7.96
C GLY A 163 -1.79 1.20 7.51
N LEU A 164 -0.53 1.37 7.12
CA LEU A 164 0.41 0.28 6.89
C LEU A 164 1.29 0.12 8.13
N GLN A 165 1.12 -0.97 8.87
CA GLN A 165 2.06 -1.33 9.92
C GLN A 165 3.35 -1.88 9.31
N ALA A 166 4.47 -1.66 10.00
CA ALA A 166 5.74 -2.29 9.69
C ALA A 166 5.62 -3.81 9.75
N VAL A 167 6.30 -4.48 8.82
CA VAL A 167 6.23 -5.93 8.68
C VAL A 167 7.64 -6.52 8.68
N ASP A 168 7.88 -7.40 9.63
CA ASP A 168 9.11 -8.17 9.72
C ASP A 168 9.16 -9.30 8.67
N ARG A 169 10.34 -9.85 8.44
CA ARG A 169 10.54 -10.96 7.48
C ARG A 169 9.75 -12.23 7.83
N ASP A 170 9.44 -12.45 9.11
CA ASP A 170 8.66 -13.59 9.57
C ASP A 170 7.14 -13.30 9.57
N LEU A 171 6.73 -12.11 9.13
CA LEU A 171 5.34 -11.68 8.98
C LEU A 171 4.55 -11.80 10.29
N LEU A 172 5.21 -11.53 11.43
CA LEU A 172 4.60 -11.56 12.76
C LEU A 172 3.51 -10.49 12.91
N ALA A 173 3.64 -9.39 12.18
CA ALA A 173 2.64 -8.32 12.09
C ALA A 173 1.27 -8.78 11.54
N PHE A 174 1.18 -9.96 10.92
CA PHE A 174 -0.05 -10.50 10.33
C PHE A 174 -0.53 -11.77 11.03
N PRO A 175 -1.50 -11.68 11.97
CA PRO A 175 -2.05 -12.86 12.65
C PRO A 175 -2.64 -13.92 11.69
N ALA A 176 -3.23 -13.47 10.58
CA ALA A 176 -3.74 -14.36 9.53
C ALA A 176 -2.62 -15.15 8.86
N HIS A 177 -1.46 -14.53 8.59
CA HIS A 177 -0.29 -15.22 8.05
C HIS A 177 0.33 -16.19 9.06
N GLN A 178 0.40 -15.80 10.34
CA GLN A 178 0.85 -16.72 11.41
C GLN A 178 -0.04 -17.96 11.53
N SER A 179 -1.37 -17.80 11.36
CA SER A 179 -2.29 -18.94 11.32
C SER A 179 -2.04 -19.85 10.11
N LEU A 180 -1.73 -19.27 8.95
CA LEU A 180 -1.36 -20.02 7.74
C LEU A 180 -0.08 -20.83 7.97
N LEU A 181 0.97 -20.21 8.54
CA LEU A 181 2.23 -20.89 8.85
C LEU A 181 2.03 -22.01 9.88
N LYS A 182 1.24 -21.78 10.94
CA LYS A 182 0.89 -22.83 11.92
C LYS A 182 0.16 -24.02 11.29
N ALA A 183 -0.68 -23.78 10.29
CA ALA A 183 -1.32 -24.86 9.53
C ALA A 183 -0.31 -25.60 8.65
N TYR A 184 0.57 -24.86 7.97
CA TYR A 184 1.61 -25.41 7.11
C TYR A 184 2.62 -26.26 7.90
N GLU A 185 3.01 -25.83 9.10
CA GLU A 185 3.90 -26.58 10.01
C GLU A 185 3.38 -27.99 10.35
N LYS A 186 2.07 -28.17 10.47
CA LYS A 186 1.48 -29.50 10.68
C LYS A 186 1.76 -30.42 9.49
N LEU A 187 1.69 -29.88 8.27
CA LEU A 187 2.01 -30.61 7.05
C LEU A 187 3.51 -30.90 6.94
N GLN A 188 4.36 -29.94 7.30
CA GLN A 188 5.82 -30.12 7.30
C GLN A 188 6.24 -31.25 8.24
N ARG A 189 5.68 -31.32 9.46
CA ARG A 189 5.91 -32.44 10.39
C ARG A 189 5.47 -33.78 9.82
N ALA A 190 4.31 -33.83 9.16
CA ALA A 190 3.82 -35.05 8.53
C ALA A 190 4.74 -35.53 7.39
N LYS A 191 5.21 -34.61 6.53
CA LYS A 191 6.19 -34.90 5.47
C LYS A 191 7.49 -35.45 6.07
N ALA A 192 8.05 -34.78 7.07
CA ALA A 192 9.28 -35.22 7.73
C ALA A 192 9.14 -36.61 8.36
N ALA A 193 8.01 -36.91 9.00
CA ALA A 193 7.76 -38.21 9.62
C ALA A 193 7.65 -39.36 8.61
N PHE A 194 7.11 -39.11 7.42
CA PHE A 194 6.98 -40.16 6.40
C PHE A 194 8.24 -40.31 5.56
N TRP A 195 8.90 -39.22 5.14
CA TRP A 195 10.10 -39.25 4.29
C TRP A 195 11.41 -39.38 5.08
N GLY A 196 11.39 -39.23 6.41
CA GLY A 196 12.55 -39.39 7.30
C GLY A 196 12.85 -40.82 7.73
N LYS A 197 12.19 -41.81 7.13
CA LYS A 197 12.55 -43.24 7.20
C LYS A 197 13.32 -43.64 5.95
#